data_AF-A0A660Y2I1-F1
#
_entry.id   AF-A0A660Y2I1-F1
#
_cell.length_a   1.000
_cell.length_b   1.000
_cell.length_c   1.000
_cell.angle_alpha   90.00
_cell.angle_beta   90.00
_cell.angle_gamma   90.00
#
_symmetry.space_group_name_H-M   'P 1'
#
loop_
_entity.id
_entity.type
_entity.pdbx_description
1 polymer ?
#
loop_
_entity_poly.entity_id
_entity_poly.type
_entity_poly.pdbx_seq_one_letter_code
_entity_poly.pdbx_strand_id
1 'polypeptide(L)'
;MRFAIFLLLMGWMGKGWAGETVETILIRKVLGDELTGWNTGNAKLVALQYAFNFRGYEGDAGKDPSTWKPGFRDIGELEAFCRDVVSKYRFVLVRNPVYFDVYGNRALVIAEED
;
A
#
# COMPACT_ATOMS: atom_id res chain seq x y z
N MET A 1 38.99 -12.75 25.34
CA MET A 1 37.89 -13.73 25.53
C MET A 1 37.16 -13.42 26.83
N ARG A 2 35.91 -12.93 26.75
CA ARG A 2 34.75 -13.41 27.54
C ARG A 2 33.49 -12.63 27.14
N PHE A 3 32.42 -13.39 27.01
CA PHE A 3 31.14 -13.10 26.37
C PHE A 3 30.18 -12.23 27.21
N ALA A 4 29.21 -11.66 26.48
CA ALA A 4 27.82 -11.41 26.86
C ALA A 4 27.48 -10.24 27.79
N ILE A 5 26.71 -9.29 27.26
CA ILE A 5 25.35 -8.96 27.71
C ILE A 5 24.60 -8.47 26.46
N PHE A 6 23.90 -9.40 25.82
CA PHE A 6 22.96 -9.15 24.73
C PHE A 6 21.67 -9.83 25.17
N LEU A 7 20.96 -9.24 26.14
CA LEU A 7 19.68 -9.74 26.65
C LEU A 7 19.13 -8.71 27.63
N LEU A 8 18.22 -7.84 27.18
CA LEU A 8 17.09 -7.28 27.96
C LEU A 8 16.31 -6.22 27.15
N LEU A 9 15.86 -6.58 25.95
CA LEU A 9 14.78 -5.85 25.26
C LEU A 9 13.69 -6.80 24.71
N MET A 10 13.53 -7.98 25.32
CA MET A 10 12.35 -8.84 25.12
C MET A 10 11.34 -8.59 26.23
N GLY A 11 10.75 -7.40 26.25
CA GLY A 11 9.85 -7.00 27.34
C GLY A 11 8.79 -5.99 26.96
N TRP A 12 8.43 -5.90 25.68
CA TRP A 12 7.21 -5.19 25.27
C TRP A 12 6.69 -5.71 23.93
N MET A 13 6.44 -7.02 23.87
CA MET A 13 5.46 -7.53 22.89
C MET A 13 4.09 -7.05 23.37
N GLY A 14 3.72 -5.84 22.94
CA GLY A 14 2.34 -5.42 22.90
C GLY A 14 1.52 -6.46 22.14
N LYS A 15 0.22 -6.49 22.38
CA LYS A 15 -0.74 -7.31 21.64
C LYS A 15 -0.64 -7.01 20.14
N GLY A 16 0.31 -7.64 19.45
CA GLY A 16 0.34 -7.69 18.00
C GLY A 16 -0.89 -8.46 17.57
N TRP A 17 -1.67 -7.85 16.69
CA TRP A 17 -2.78 -8.54 16.05
C TRP A 17 -2.20 -9.79 15.39
N ALA A 18 -2.81 -10.95 15.63
CA ALA A 18 -2.37 -12.21 15.02
C ALA A 18 -2.30 -12.02 13.49
N GLY A 19 -1.10 -11.99 12.91
CA GLY A 19 -0.88 -11.70 11.49
C GLY A 19 0.20 -10.63 11.19
N GLU A 20 0.76 -9.96 12.20
CA GLU A 20 1.77 -8.91 11.97
C GLU A 20 3.18 -9.50 11.79
N THR A 21 3.64 -9.60 10.54
CA THR A 21 5.05 -9.86 10.17
C THR A 21 5.73 -8.57 9.72
N VAL A 22 7.07 -8.57 9.63
CA VAL A 22 7.85 -7.44 9.10
C VAL A 22 7.36 -7.04 7.70
N GLU A 23 7.06 -8.03 6.86
CA GLU A 23 6.53 -7.82 5.51
C GLU A 23 5.15 -7.14 5.56
N THR A 24 4.23 -7.61 6.41
CA THR A 24 2.91 -6.97 6.53
C THR A 24 2.98 -5.55 7.08
N ILE A 25 3.94 -5.25 7.97
CA ILE A 25 4.19 -3.89 8.48
C ILE A 25 4.66 -2.99 7.33
N LEU A 26 5.61 -3.45 6.52
CA LEU A 26 6.14 -2.69 5.39
C LEU A 26 5.06 -2.44 4.32
N ILE A 27 4.25 -3.45 4.02
CA ILE A 27 3.12 -3.33 3.08
C ILE A 27 2.12 -2.29 3.60
N ARG A 28 1.71 -2.38 4.87
CA ARG A 28 0.79 -1.40 5.47
C ARG A 28 1.36 0.01 5.44
N LYS A 29 2.67 0.17 5.62
CA LYS A 29 3.33 1.46 5.51
C LYS A 29 3.20 2.05 4.11
N VAL A 30 3.50 1.28 3.05
CA VAL A 30 3.38 1.75 1.65
C VAL A 30 1.95 2.16 1.35
N LEU A 31 0.97 1.34 1.74
CA LEU A 31 -0.46 1.67 1.55
C LEU A 31 -0.87 2.91 2.34
N GLY A 32 -0.35 3.11 3.55
CA GLY A 32 -0.61 4.28 4.38
C GLY A 32 0.04 5.57 3.84
N ASP A 33 1.24 5.47 3.27
CA ASP A 33 1.92 6.60 2.63
C ASP A 33 1.16 7.05 1.35
N GLU A 34 0.68 6.09 0.55
CA GLU A 34 -0.18 6.37 -0.60
C GLU A 34 -1.48 7.06 -0.17
N LEU A 35 -2.15 6.51 0.86
CA LEU A 35 -3.38 7.06 1.43
C LEU A 35 -3.18 8.48 1.96
N THR A 36 -2.02 8.73 2.58
CA THR A 36 -1.63 10.08 3.02
C THR A 36 -1.52 11.03 1.83
N GLY A 37 -0.96 10.58 0.70
CA GLY A 37 -0.92 11.33 -0.54
C GLY A 37 -2.31 11.76 -1.01
N TRP A 38 -3.27 10.85 -1.02
CA TRP A 38 -4.66 11.15 -1.35
C TRP A 38 -5.29 12.15 -0.38
N ASN A 39 -5.23 11.87 0.93
CA ASN A 39 -5.89 12.66 1.97
C ASN A 39 -5.29 14.07 2.13
N THR A 40 -4.04 14.27 1.72
CA THR A 40 -3.37 15.59 1.73
C THR A 40 -3.38 16.30 0.38
N GLY A 41 -3.97 15.69 -0.65
CA GLY A 41 -3.98 16.23 -2.01
C GLY A 41 -2.60 16.29 -2.67
N ASN A 42 -1.66 15.44 -2.23
CA ASN A 42 -0.30 15.39 -2.74
C ASN A 42 -0.13 14.24 -3.74
N ALA A 43 -0.43 14.54 -5.01
CA ALA A 43 -0.32 13.58 -6.11
C ALA A 43 1.08 12.95 -6.25
N LYS A 44 2.14 13.71 -5.93
CA LYS A 44 3.51 13.20 -5.99
C LYS A 44 3.75 12.14 -4.91
N LEU A 45 3.19 12.34 -3.71
CA LEU A 45 3.29 11.36 -2.63
C LEU A 45 2.56 10.05 -2.96
N VAL A 46 1.43 10.12 -3.67
CA VAL A 46 0.75 8.93 -4.22
C VAL A 46 1.65 8.21 -5.20
N ALA A 47 2.15 8.91 -6.23
CA ALA A 47 2.94 8.29 -7.29
C ALA A 47 4.24 7.66 -6.77
N LEU A 48 4.89 8.25 -5.76
CA LEU A 48 6.14 7.74 -5.16
C LEU A 48 6.03 6.31 -4.58
N GLN A 49 4.83 5.81 -4.33
CA GLN A 49 4.64 4.45 -3.80
C GLN A 49 4.70 3.38 -4.89
N TYR A 50 4.69 3.77 -6.16
CA TYR A 50 4.66 2.85 -7.30
C TYR A 50 6.03 2.71 -7.96
N ALA A 51 6.31 1.50 -8.45
CA ALA A 51 7.53 1.21 -9.21
C ALA A 51 7.45 1.80 -10.63
N PHE A 52 8.62 1.99 -11.26
CA PHE A 52 8.71 2.55 -12.62
C PHE A 52 7.95 1.72 -13.68
N ASN A 53 7.83 0.41 -13.45
CA ASN A 53 7.14 -0.55 -14.32
C ASN A 53 5.68 -0.80 -13.91
N PHE A 54 5.10 0.09 -13.10
CA PHE A 54 3.70 0.05 -12.69
C PHE A 54 2.75 -0.04 -13.88
N ARG A 55 1.69 -0.83 -13.70
CA ARG A 55 0.50 -0.90 -14.56
C ARG A 55 -0.74 -0.84 -13.68
N GLY A 56 -1.67 0.06 -13.99
CA GLY A 56 -2.96 0.17 -13.32
C GLY A 56 -4.04 -0.50 -14.14
N TYR A 57 -4.84 -1.34 -13.51
CA TYR A 57 -6.00 -2.00 -14.13
C TYR A 57 -7.26 -1.55 -13.41
N GLU A 58 -8.29 -1.25 -14.20
CA GLU A 58 -9.62 -0.95 -13.70
C GLU A 58 -10.45 -2.23 -13.73
N GLY A 59 -10.79 -2.70 -12.53
CA GLY A 59 -11.71 -3.81 -12.33
C GLY A 59 -13.15 -3.33 -12.31
N ASP A 60 -14.04 -4.11 -12.90
CA ASP A 60 -15.47 -3.98 -12.68
C ASP A 60 -15.83 -4.86 -11.46
N ALA A 61 -16.47 -4.26 -10.45
CA ALA A 61 -16.75 -4.90 -9.18
C ALA A 61 -17.51 -6.23 -9.39
N GLY A 62 -16.84 -7.36 -9.16
CA GLY A 62 -17.39 -8.70 -9.29
C GLY A 62 -17.10 -9.44 -10.61
N LYS A 63 -16.38 -8.83 -11.56
CA LYS A 63 -15.92 -9.52 -12.77
C LYS A 63 -14.53 -10.12 -12.62
N ASP A 64 -14.32 -11.24 -13.31
CA ASP A 64 -13.06 -11.98 -13.38
C ASP A 64 -11.87 -11.01 -13.65
N PRO A 65 -10.78 -11.05 -12.84
CA PRO A 65 -9.57 -10.28 -13.08
C PRO A 65 -9.00 -10.38 -14.50
N SER A 66 -9.25 -11.50 -15.20
CA SER A 66 -8.87 -11.66 -16.62
C SER A 66 -9.56 -10.67 -17.57
N THR A 67 -10.66 -10.06 -17.13
CA THR A 67 -11.46 -9.09 -17.90
C THR A 67 -11.15 -7.63 -17.56
N TRP A 68 -10.27 -7.38 -16.59
CA TRP A 68 -9.91 -6.04 -16.17
C TRP A 68 -9.23 -5.29 -17.32
N LYS A 69 -9.60 -4.02 -17.49
CA LYS A 69 -9.06 -3.20 -18.56
C LYS A 69 -7.89 -2.38 -18.05
N PRO A 70 -6.87 -2.10 -18.88
CA PRO A 70 -5.83 -1.16 -18.50
C PRO A 70 -6.46 0.21 -18.19
N GLY A 71 -6.28 0.69 -16.96
CA GLY A 71 -6.68 2.04 -16.53
C GLY A 71 -5.53 3.04 -16.65
N PHE A 72 -4.33 2.64 -16.22
CA PHE A 72 -3.12 3.44 -16.33
C PHE A 72 -2.01 2.62 -16.95
N ARG A 73 -1.41 3.15 -18.02
CA ARG A 73 -0.27 2.50 -18.67
C ARG A 73 0.97 2.68 -17.82
N ASP A 74 1.22 3.81 -17.20
CA ASP A 74 2.43 4.03 -16.41
C ASP A 74 2.21 4.97 -15.23
N ILE A 75 3.27 5.16 -14.44
CA ILE A 75 3.28 6.05 -13.29
C ILE A 75 3.05 7.52 -13.66
N GLY A 76 3.44 7.94 -14.87
CA GLY A 76 3.23 9.31 -15.35
C GLY A 76 1.76 9.60 -15.61
N GLU A 77 1.04 8.65 -16.20
CA GLU A 77 -0.42 8.72 -16.36
C GLU A 77 -1.14 8.73 -15.02
N LEU A 78 -0.72 7.86 -14.09
CA LEU A 78 -1.27 7.86 -12.73
C LEU A 78 -1.05 9.21 -12.04
N GLU A 79 0.17 9.74 -12.05
CA GLU A 79 0.47 11.02 -11.38
C GLU A 79 -0.31 12.18 -12.02
N ALA A 80 -0.44 12.19 -13.35
CA ALA A 80 -1.24 13.20 -14.05
C ALA A 80 -2.71 13.13 -13.65
N PHE A 81 -3.28 11.93 -13.57
CA PHE A 81 -4.64 11.72 -13.07
C PHE A 81 -4.76 12.19 -11.61
N CYS A 82 -3.85 11.76 -10.73
CA CYS A 82 -3.84 12.18 -9.33
C CYS A 82 -3.81 13.71 -9.21
N ARG A 83 -2.96 14.42 -9.96
CA ARG A 83 -2.89 15.89 -9.96
C ARG A 83 -4.21 16.53 -10.36
N ASP A 84 -4.86 16.00 -11.39
CA ASP A 84 -6.16 16.52 -11.85
C ASP A 84 -7.23 16.35 -10.77
N VAL A 85 -7.38 15.14 -10.22
CA VAL A 85 -8.47 14.85 -9.27
C VAL A 85 -8.26 15.51 -7.91
N VAL A 86 -7.05 15.55 -7.36
CA VAL A 86 -6.79 16.20 -6.07
C VAL A 86 -6.93 17.72 -6.14
N SER A 87 -6.84 18.31 -7.34
CA SER A 87 -7.13 19.74 -7.53
C SER A 87 -8.62 20.08 -7.47
N LYS A 88 -9.48 19.07 -7.70
CA LYS A 88 -10.94 19.22 -7.80
C LYS A 88 -11.66 18.72 -6.55
N TYR A 89 -11.11 17.71 -5.89
CA TYR A 89 -11.78 16.99 -4.82
C TYR A 89 -10.89 16.86 -3.59
N ARG A 90 -11.53 16.89 -2.42
CA ARG A 90 -10.90 16.51 -1.16
C ARG A 90 -11.23 15.05 -0.88
N PHE A 91 -10.18 14.27 -0.68
CA PHE A 91 -10.30 12.87 -0.34
C PHE A 91 -10.25 12.67 1.17
N VAL A 92 -11.09 11.76 1.67
CA VAL A 92 -11.07 11.24 3.04
C VAL A 92 -11.18 9.72 2.91
N LEU A 93 -10.12 9.11 2.43
CA LEU A 93 -10.06 7.67 2.19
C LEU A 93 -9.64 6.97 3.47
N VAL A 94 -10.28 5.83 3.73
CA VAL A 94 -9.87 4.83 4.71
C VAL A 94 -9.64 3.53 3.95
N ARG A 95 -8.49 2.89 4.17
CA ARG A 95 -8.14 1.63 3.52
C ARG A 95 -7.79 0.58 4.55
N ASN A 96 -8.51 -0.54 4.52
CA ASN A 96 -8.29 -1.67 5.40
C ASN A 96 -7.79 -2.90 4.62
N PRO A 97 -6.49 -3.23 4.68
CA PRO A 97 -5.97 -4.47 4.12
C PRO A 97 -6.56 -5.69 4.86
N VAL A 98 -7.35 -6.50 4.14
CA VAL A 98 -8.07 -7.67 4.66
C VAL A 98 -7.37 -9.00 4.35
N TYR A 99 -6.50 -9.03 3.34
CA TYR A 99 -5.76 -10.22 2.96
C TYR A 99 -4.34 -9.89 2.49
N PHE A 100 -3.39 -10.74 2.89
CA PHE A 100 -1.98 -10.66 2.52
C PHE A 100 -1.50 -12.04 2.10
N ASP A 101 -0.77 -12.09 0.99
CA ASP A 101 -0.07 -13.29 0.55
C ASP A 101 1.33 -12.91 0.07
N VAL A 102 2.36 -13.43 0.74
CA VAL A 102 3.75 -13.01 0.57
C VAL A 102 4.58 -14.13 -0.03
N TYR A 103 5.20 -13.85 -1.17
CA TYR A 103 6.04 -14.79 -1.92
C TYR A 103 7.41 -14.20 -2.19
N GLY A 104 8.38 -14.51 -1.33
CA GLY A 104 9.75 -14.00 -1.46
C GLY A 104 9.77 -12.48 -1.41
N ASN A 105 10.10 -11.83 -2.54
CA ASN A 105 10.16 -10.37 -2.66
C ASN A 105 8.90 -9.74 -3.27
N ARG A 106 7.77 -10.46 -3.28
CA ARG A 106 6.49 -10.01 -3.84
C ARG A 106 5.37 -10.25 -2.84
N ALA A 107 4.32 -9.45 -2.93
CA ALA A 107 3.10 -9.67 -2.17
C ALA A 107 1.86 -9.38 -3.02
N LEU A 108 0.81 -10.15 -2.77
CA LEU A 108 -0.56 -9.82 -3.15
C LEU A 108 -1.28 -9.30 -1.92
N VAL A 109 -2.02 -8.20 -2.08
CA VAL A 109 -2.78 -7.58 -1.01
C VAL A 109 -4.17 -7.26 -1.52
N ILE A 110 -5.18 -7.61 -0.73
CA ILE A 110 -6.57 -7.19 -0.96
C ILE A 110 -6.93 -6.23 0.17
N ALA A 111 -7.46 -5.08 -0.21
CA ALA A 111 -7.90 -4.06 0.73
C ALA A 111 -9.31 -3.59 0.38
N GLU A 112 -10.05 -3.23 1.40
CA GLU A 112 -11.36 -2.60 1.30
C GLU A 112 -11.19 -1.09 1.53
N GLU A 113 -11.98 -0.30 0.80
CA GLU A 113 -12.05 1.16 0.96
C GLU A 113 -13.48 1.52 1.39
N ASP A 114 -13.60 2.30 2.47
CA ASP A 114 -14.86 2.78 3.06
C ASP A 114 -15.16 4.24 2.68
#